data_AF-A0A960P3K5-F1
#
_entry.id   AF-A0A960P3K5-F1
#
_cell.length_a   1.000
_cell.length_b   1.000
_cell.length_c   1.000
_cell.angle_alpha   90.00
_cell.angle_beta   90.00
_cell.angle_gamma   90.00
#
_symmetry.space_group_name_H-M   'P 1'
#
loop_
_entity.id
_entity.type
_entity.pdbx_description
1 polymer ?
#
loop_
_entity_poly.entity_id
_entity_poly.type
_entity_poly.pdbx_seq_one_letter_code
_entity_poly.pdbx_strand_id
1 'polypeptide(L)'
;MAVAALGVLVVAGGTPASQRSDEVRLQEVAVRLKCLQCVGESVAASQAPLAEQFRTEIAEQIDRGVPDDQIIDYFVDRYGEEVLLDPATSGISLLVWLLPAAVLVAAVVGLWFAFARWRGSEAEESAAGSAGARADQESAVRASTAPTGATDAASGAEPPDSEVTPPGEPSRPGSRSLRLVALAGGLVLFVGLTTWLVVWGSADRGGGELTGGTGTVSGELARCQPLARQDPAAAIECYDGVLELDPDNAQALTYRGWAGLRAEQRDSGIADLDRAIEVDPELADPHVFLAVDAADNGDFDTAAQQLQLFWSKNPSDVARSVVSSEGLEREVFFGLMGEPTRNCWQSAAQAGEDRGLDQQFLDDLGACLDLVLATTPDDPDAMLSRAMSHIGPEKADPDAARELLSRLLAAEPDNSDALALEVSIDIAQGNLDVAREGLGRLETLPRGPAAFLIGDVATLRSVLDSGQAEEPG
;
A
#
# COMPACT_ATOMS: atom_id res chain seq x y z
N MET A 1 6.34 41.71 -59.55
CA MET A 1 7.22 41.06 -58.56
C MET A 1 6.32 40.25 -57.65
N ALA A 2 6.61 38.96 -57.46
CA ALA A 2 5.71 38.05 -56.74
C ALA A 2 5.95 38.13 -55.23
N VAL A 3 4.87 38.08 -54.45
CA VAL A 3 4.91 38.00 -52.98
C VAL A 3 4.93 36.52 -52.60
N ALA A 4 5.97 36.08 -51.90
CA ALA A 4 6.06 34.73 -51.38
C ALA A 4 5.56 34.71 -49.93
N ALA A 5 4.48 33.97 -49.68
CA ALA A 5 4.02 33.67 -48.32
C ALA A 5 4.86 32.51 -47.75
N LEU A 6 5.49 32.74 -46.60
CA LEU A 6 6.14 31.69 -45.81
C LEU A 6 5.13 31.19 -44.78
N GLY A 7 4.61 29.99 -44.98
CA GLY A 7 3.80 29.29 -43.98
C GLY A 7 4.70 28.65 -42.92
N VAL A 8 4.40 28.90 -41.65
CA VAL A 8 4.99 28.14 -40.54
C VAL A 8 4.28 26.80 -40.44
N LEU A 9 5.03 25.70 -40.56
CA LEU A 9 4.51 24.36 -40.33
C LEU A 9 4.64 24.05 -38.84
N VAL A 10 3.53 23.94 -38.11
CA VAL A 10 3.52 23.40 -36.75
C VAL A 10 3.74 21.89 -36.86
N VAL A 11 4.92 21.41 -36.46
CA VAL A 11 5.20 19.99 -36.32
C VAL A 11 4.68 19.55 -34.96
N ALA A 12 3.55 18.83 -34.94
CA ALA A 12 3.10 18.14 -33.73
C ALA A 12 4.10 17.04 -33.38
N GLY A 13 4.75 17.17 -32.22
CA GLY A 13 5.77 16.24 -31.73
C GLY A 13 5.17 14.92 -31.24
N GLY A 14 4.83 14.01 -32.15
CA GLY A 14 4.55 12.62 -31.77
C GLY A 14 5.86 11.88 -31.51
N THR A 15 6.07 11.38 -30.28
CA THR A 15 7.22 10.52 -29.94
C THR A 15 7.29 9.31 -30.89
N PRO A 16 8.45 9.07 -31.54
CA PRO A 16 8.61 8.00 -32.52
C PRO A 16 8.32 6.62 -31.89
N ALA A 17 7.86 5.69 -32.73
CA ALA A 17 7.43 4.37 -32.27
C ALA A 17 8.56 3.54 -31.62
N SER A 18 9.84 3.82 -31.94
CA SER A 18 11.00 3.17 -31.31
C SER A 18 11.15 3.53 -29.83
N GLN A 19 11.09 4.82 -29.47
CA GLN A 19 11.19 5.23 -28.05
C GLN A 19 10.11 4.58 -27.18
N ARG A 20 8.92 4.32 -27.73
CA ARG A 20 7.87 3.57 -27.03
C ARG A 20 8.12 2.06 -26.93
N SER A 21 8.88 1.43 -27.85
CA SER A 21 9.33 0.05 -27.66
C SER A 21 10.49 -0.06 -26.68
N ASP A 22 11.36 0.96 -26.64
CA ASP A 22 12.55 0.97 -25.80
C ASP A 22 12.17 1.18 -24.32
N GLU A 23 11.20 2.05 -24.03
CA GLU A 23 10.61 2.22 -22.69
C GLU A 23 9.95 0.93 -22.17
N VAL A 24 9.19 0.23 -23.03
CA VAL A 24 8.54 -1.05 -22.66
C VAL A 24 9.59 -2.11 -22.33
N ARG A 25 10.65 -2.24 -23.14
CA ARG A 25 11.77 -3.16 -22.86
C ARG A 25 12.52 -2.80 -21.58
N LEU A 26 12.72 -1.50 -21.31
CA LEU A 26 13.32 -1.02 -20.06
C LEU A 26 12.50 -1.50 -18.87
N GLN A 27 11.18 -1.35 -18.93
CA GLN A 27 10.27 -1.77 -17.88
C GLN A 27 10.25 -3.30 -17.70
N GLU A 28 10.24 -4.08 -18.79
CA GLU A 28 10.33 -5.55 -18.77
C GLU A 28 11.64 -6.05 -18.10
N VAL A 29 12.78 -5.44 -18.38
CA VAL A 29 14.06 -5.77 -17.73
C VAL A 29 14.07 -5.31 -16.27
N ALA A 30 13.60 -4.10 -15.99
CA ALA A 30 13.63 -3.50 -14.64
C ALA A 30 12.70 -4.20 -13.64
N VAL A 31 11.61 -4.85 -14.08
CA VAL A 31 10.73 -5.63 -13.18
C VAL A 31 11.42 -6.91 -12.71
N ARG A 32 12.28 -7.53 -13.54
CA ARG A 32 13.00 -8.78 -13.21
C ARG A 32 14.16 -8.59 -12.24
N LEU A 33 14.61 -7.34 -12.03
CA LEU A 33 15.69 -6.98 -11.12
C LEU A 33 15.15 -6.39 -9.83
N LYS A 34 15.79 -6.73 -8.70
CA LYS A 34 15.46 -6.29 -7.35
C LYS A 34 16.31 -5.09 -6.94
N CYS A 35 15.71 -4.09 -6.30
CA CYS A 35 16.50 -3.03 -5.66
C CYS A 35 17.18 -3.56 -4.38
N LEU A 36 18.52 -3.60 -4.38
CA LEU A 36 19.31 -4.09 -3.24
C LEU A 36 19.31 -3.18 -2.00
N GLN A 37 18.93 -1.91 -2.16
CA GLN A 37 18.79 -0.94 -1.07
C GLN A 37 17.34 -0.80 -0.57
N CYS A 38 16.40 -1.55 -1.14
CA CYS A 38 14.96 -1.39 -0.92
C CYS A 38 14.34 -2.67 -0.32
N VAL A 39 13.21 -2.52 0.37
CA VAL A 39 12.55 -3.64 1.06
C VAL A 39 11.54 -4.31 0.13
N GLY A 40 12.02 -5.28 -0.65
CA GLY A 40 11.15 -6.19 -1.43
C GLY A 40 10.63 -5.64 -2.76
N GLU A 41 11.20 -4.54 -3.26
CA GLU A 41 10.79 -3.87 -4.50
C GLU A 41 11.66 -4.25 -5.71
N SER A 42 11.07 -4.18 -6.91
CA SER A 42 11.80 -4.23 -8.17
C SER A 42 12.47 -2.89 -8.51
N VAL A 43 13.45 -2.93 -9.40
CA VAL A 43 14.09 -1.74 -9.97
C VAL A 43 13.10 -0.89 -10.77
N ALA A 44 12.07 -1.50 -11.36
CA ALA A 44 11.00 -0.76 -12.03
C ALA A 44 10.14 0.03 -11.04
N ALA A 45 9.74 -0.58 -9.92
CA ALA A 45 8.81 0.02 -8.96
C ALA A 45 9.47 1.02 -8.00
N SER A 46 10.75 0.85 -7.68
CA SER A 46 11.38 1.62 -6.62
C SER A 46 11.86 3.02 -7.04
N GLN A 47 11.88 3.95 -6.09
CA GLN A 47 12.40 5.31 -6.24
C GLN A 47 13.75 5.54 -5.53
N ALA A 48 14.41 4.49 -5.04
CA ALA A 48 15.75 4.65 -4.46
C ALA A 48 16.78 5.09 -5.52
N PRO A 49 17.81 5.89 -5.17
CA PRO A 49 18.86 6.32 -6.11
C PRO A 49 19.59 5.17 -6.83
N LEU A 50 19.67 3.99 -6.21
CA LEU A 50 20.22 2.80 -6.85
C LEU A 50 19.31 2.25 -7.97
N ALA A 51 17.99 2.30 -7.78
CA ALA A 51 17.03 1.86 -8.79
C ALA A 51 17.04 2.81 -10.00
N GLU A 52 17.15 4.12 -9.76
CA GLU A 52 17.36 5.10 -10.84
C GLU A 52 18.65 4.82 -11.63
N GLN A 53 19.78 4.63 -10.93
CA GLN A 53 21.05 4.28 -11.57
C GLN A 53 20.94 3.01 -12.42
N PHE A 54 20.21 1.99 -11.94
CA PHE A 54 20.00 0.75 -12.68
C PHE A 54 19.12 0.99 -13.92
N ARG A 55 18.03 1.77 -13.80
CA ARG A 55 17.19 2.15 -14.95
C ARG A 55 17.99 2.90 -16.02
N THR A 56 18.88 3.83 -15.64
CA THR A 56 19.76 4.54 -16.58
C THR A 56 20.71 3.59 -17.32
N GLU A 57 21.33 2.64 -16.61
CA GLU A 57 22.23 1.64 -17.22
C GLU A 57 21.47 0.65 -18.14
N ILE A 58 20.25 0.24 -17.76
CA ILE A 58 19.37 -0.59 -18.62
C ILE A 58 19.04 0.16 -19.90
N ALA A 59 18.62 1.44 -19.81
CA ALA A 59 18.33 2.29 -20.96
C ALA A 59 19.53 2.37 -21.92
N GLU A 60 20.73 2.63 -21.38
CA GLU A 60 21.93 2.75 -22.20
C GLU A 60 22.33 1.42 -22.89
N GLN A 61 22.03 0.27 -22.29
CA GLN A 61 22.24 -1.03 -22.93
C GLN A 61 21.18 -1.36 -23.98
N ILE A 62 19.93 -0.94 -23.78
CA ILE A 62 18.85 -1.04 -24.78
C ILE A 62 19.19 -0.19 -26.01
N ASP A 63 19.65 1.06 -25.82
CA ASP A 63 20.11 1.96 -26.89
C ASP A 63 21.28 1.38 -27.69
N ARG A 64 22.17 0.63 -27.04
CA ARG A 64 23.28 -0.10 -27.68
C ARG A 64 22.82 -1.39 -28.40
N GLY A 65 21.55 -1.75 -28.33
CA GLY A 65 20.98 -2.96 -28.97
C GLY A 65 21.32 -4.26 -28.26
N VAL A 66 21.64 -4.22 -26.96
CA VAL A 66 21.88 -5.43 -26.15
C VAL A 66 20.54 -6.16 -25.93
N PRO A 67 20.49 -7.50 -26.05
CA PRO A 67 19.30 -8.28 -25.76
C PRO A 67 19.10 -8.48 -24.25
N ASP A 68 17.84 -8.55 -23.83
CA ASP A 68 17.40 -8.40 -22.44
C ASP A 68 18.09 -9.36 -21.45
N ASP A 69 18.26 -10.63 -21.83
CA ASP A 69 18.95 -11.61 -20.97
C ASP A 69 20.44 -11.28 -20.75
N GLN A 70 21.13 -10.66 -21.71
CA GLN A 70 22.51 -10.19 -21.52
C GLN A 70 22.60 -8.96 -20.61
N ILE A 71 21.56 -8.12 -20.60
CA ILE A 71 21.45 -7.01 -19.65
C ILE A 71 21.28 -7.57 -18.24
N ILE A 72 20.43 -8.58 -18.07
CA ILE A 72 20.23 -9.26 -16.78
C ILE A 72 21.51 -9.95 -16.31
N ASP A 73 22.19 -10.71 -17.17
CA ASP A 73 23.46 -11.37 -16.87
C ASP A 73 24.54 -10.37 -16.42
N TYR A 74 24.58 -9.16 -17.01
CA TYR A 74 25.49 -8.09 -16.59
C TYR A 74 25.24 -7.60 -15.16
N PHE A 75 23.98 -7.50 -14.73
CA PHE A 75 23.66 -7.20 -13.33
C PHE A 75 23.98 -8.38 -12.41
N VAL A 76 23.73 -9.63 -12.84
CA VAL A 76 24.04 -10.84 -12.05
C VAL A 76 25.55 -11.02 -11.84
N ASP A 77 26.39 -10.82 -12.87
CA ASP A 77 27.85 -10.91 -12.75
C ASP A 77 28.43 -9.86 -11.78
N ARG A 78 27.82 -8.67 -11.74
CA ARG A 78 28.28 -7.56 -10.88
C ARG A 78 27.75 -7.61 -9.44
N TYR A 79 26.49 -8.02 -9.26
CA TYR A 79 25.77 -7.90 -7.99
C TYR A 79 25.34 -9.25 -7.38
N GLY A 80 25.56 -10.37 -8.09
CA GLY A 80 25.19 -11.72 -7.66
C GLY A 80 23.73 -12.07 -7.94
N GLU A 81 23.35 -13.33 -7.70
CA GLU A 81 21.98 -13.82 -7.90
C GLU A 81 20.94 -13.10 -7.03
N GLU A 82 21.35 -12.43 -5.94
CA GLU A 82 20.47 -11.63 -5.07
C GLU A 82 19.86 -10.39 -5.76
N VAL A 83 20.40 -10.00 -6.93
CA VAL A 83 19.84 -8.92 -7.77
C VAL A 83 18.62 -9.34 -8.57
N LEU A 84 18.35 -10.65 -8.70
CA LEU A 84 17.15 -11.16 -9.36
C LEU A 84 15.97 -11.10 -8.39
N LEU A 85 14.81 -10.65 -8.87
CA LEU A 85 13.59 -10.66 -8.07
C LEU A 85 13.04 -12.09 -7.91
N ASP A 86 13.20 -12.92 -8.94
CA ASP A 86 12.89 -14.35 -8.94
C ASP A 86 14.14 -15.21 -8.72
N PRO A 87 14.11 -16.21 -7.82
CA PRO A 87 15.22 -17.15 -7.65
C PRO A 87 15.36 -18.06 -8.88
N ALA A 88 16.58 -18.16 -9.41
CA ALA A 88 16.87 -18.95 -10.61
C ALA A 88 16.40 -20.42 -10.48
N THR A 89 15.66 -20.89 -11.49
CA THR A 89 15.02 -22.22 -11.51
C THR A 89 15.97 -23.37 -11.85
N SER A 90 17.27 -23.10 -11.96
CA SER A 90 18.32 -24.07 -12.30
C SER A 90 19.34 -24.22 -11.16
N GLY A 91 19.86 -25.44 -10.96
CA GLY A 91 20.89 -25.72 -9.95
C GLY A 91 20.35 -26.18 -8.59
N ILE A 92 21.00 -25.75 -7.51
CA ILE A 92 20.80 -26.26 -6.14
C ILE A 92 19.39 -25.96 -5.59
N SER A 93 18.76 -24.88 -6.05
CA SER A 93 17.37 -24.49 -5.73
C SER A 93 16.36 -25.62 -5.95
N LEU A 94 16.61 -26.52 -6.91
CA LEU A 94 15.75 -27.66 -7.23
C LEU A 94 15.73 -28.72 -6.11
N LEU A 95 16.80 -28.81 -5.31
CA LEU A 95 16.83 -29.69 -4.12
C LEU A 95 15.89 -29.19 -3.02
N VAL A 96 15.73 -27.87 -2.86
CA VAL A 96 14.82 -27.26 -1.87
C VAL A 96 13.37 -27.64 -2.15
N TRP A 97 12.99 -27.79 -3.42
CA TRP A 97 11.67 -28.25 -3.84
C TRP A 97 11.50 -29.78 -3.82
N LEU A 98 12.55 -30.56 -4.11
CA LEU A 98 12.49 -32.03 -4.11
C LEU A 98 12.50 -32.65 -2.70
N LEU A 99 13.18 -32.02 -1.73
CA LEU A 99 13.36 -32.58 -0.38
C LEU A 99 12.03 -32.71 0.40
N PRO A 100 11.12 -31.70 0.42
CA PRO A 100 9.79 -31.84 1.03
C PRO A 100 8.96 -32.97 0.41
N ALA A 101 8.97 -33.09 -0.93
CA ALA A 101 8.26 -34.15 -1.64
C ALA A 101 8.83 -35.54 -1.29
N ALA A 102 10.15 -35.68 -1.22
CA ALA A 102 10.82 -36.93 -0.82
C ALA A 102 10.49 -37.34 0.62
N VAL A 103 10.45 -36.38 1.56
CA VAL A 103 10.05 -36.63 2.96
C VAL A 103 8.58 -37.09 3.04
N LEU A 104 7.69 -36.47 2.28
CA LEU A 104 6.27 -36.84 2.24
C LEU A 104 6.07 -38.25 1.68
N VAL A 105 6.76 -38.60 0.58
CA VAL A 105 6.75 -39.98 0.03
C VAL A 105 7.31 -40.98 1.04
N ALA A 106 8.41 -40.67 1.73
CA ALA A 106 8.99 -41.54 2.75
C ALA A 106 8.03 -41.76 3.94
N ALA A 107 7.29 -40.73 4.36
CA ALA A 107 6.27 -40.83 5.41
C ALA A 107 5.10 -41.74 4.98
N VAL A 108 4.60 -41.59 3.75
CA VAL A 108 3.52 -42.44 3.20
C VAL A 108 3.97 -43.90 3.09
N VAL A 109 5.17 -44.16 2.59
CA VAL A 109 5.74 -45.52 2.49
C VAL A 109 5.95 -46.14 3.87
N GLY A 110 6.44 -45.35 4.85
CA GLY A 110 6.61 -45.79 6.23
C GLY A 110 5.28 -46.16 6.91
N LEU A 111 4.24 -45.33 6.74
CA LEU A 111 2.89 -45.60 7.23
C LEU A 111 2.29 -46.85 6.57
N TRP A 112 2.46 -47.02 5.26
CA TRP A 112 2.01 -48.22 4.54
C TRP A 112 2.69 -49.49 5.06
N PHE A 113 4.00 -49.47 5.30
CA PHE A 113 4.74 -50.61 5.85
C PHE A 113 4.32 -50.93 7.29
N ALA A 114 4.09 -49.92 8.13
CA ALA A 114 3.58 -50.11 9.49
C ALA A 114 2.19 -50.77 9.48
N PHE A 115 1.29 -50.29 8.62
CA PHE A 115 -0.07 -50.82 8.49
C PHE A 115 -0.10 -52.25 7.91
N ALA A 116 0.76 -52.54 6.92
CA ALA A 116 0.95 -53.88 6.39
C ALA A 116 1.47 -54.86 7.46
N ARG A 117 2.34 -54.40 8.36
CA ARG A 117 2.87 -55.21 9.47
C ARG A 117 1.84 -55.48 10.57
N TRP A 118 0.90 -54.58 10.84
CA TRP A 118 -0.20 -54.81 11.79
C TRP A 118 -1.25 -55.80 11.32
N ARG A 119 -1.53 -55.88 10.01
CA ARG A 119 -2.37 -56.97 9.45
C ARG A 119 -1.74 -58.36 9.59
N GLY A 120 -0.42 -58.45 9.84
CA GLY A 120 0.25 -59.72 10.10
C GLY A 120 -0.08 -60.34 11.47
N SER A 121 -0.41 -59.52 12.48
CA SER A 121 -0.71 -60.01 13.85
C SER A 121 -2.13 -60.57 14.04
N GLU A 122 -3.09 -60.21 13.20
CA GLU A 122 -4.46 -60.76 13.27
C GLU A 122 -4.55 -62.22 12.81
N ALA A 123 -3.53 -62.72 12.11
CA ALA A 123 -3.48 -64.09 11.59
C ALA A 123 -3.31 -65.16 12.69
N GLU A 124 -2.72 -64.81 13.84
CA GLU A 124 -2.40 -65.78 14.91
C GLU A 124 -3.54 -65.90 15.94
N GLU A 125 -4.33 -64.84 16.15
CA GLU A 125 -5.48 -64.85 17.06
C GLU A 125 -6.70 -65.59 16.47
N SER A 126 -6.88 -65.51 15.14
CA SER A 126 -7.92 -66.26 14.41
C SER A 126 -7.68 -67.79 14.39
N ALA A 127 -6.41 -68.21 14.49
CA ALA A 127 -6.04 -69.62 14.62
C ALA A 127 -6.44 -70.20 15.99
N ALA A 128 -6.35 -69.41 17.07
CA ALA A 128 -6.77 -69.83 18.41
C ALA A 128 -8.31 -69.88 18.58
N GLY A 129 -9.02 -68.86 18.07
CA GLY A 129 -10.49 -68.79 18.19
C GLY A 129 -11.25 -69.89 17.45
N SER A 130 -10.69 -70.42 16.35
CA SER A 130 -11.35 -71.42 15.50
C SER A 130 -11.19 -72.88 15.95
N ALA A 131 -10.42 -73.12 17.02
CA ALA A 131 -10.31 -74.42 17.70
C ALA A 131 -11.41 -74.61 18.76
N GLY A 132 -11.74 -73.58 19.54
CA GLY A 132 -12.78 -73.66 20.58
C GLY A 132 -14.18 -73.87 20.00
N ALA A 133 -14.55 -73.08 18.98
CA ALA A 133 -15.90 -73.09 18.40
C ALA A 133 -16.30 -74.39 17.67
N ARG A 134 -15.39 -75.36 17.49
CA ARG A 134 -15.69 -76.67 16.89
C ARG A 134 -15.99 -77.79 17.90
N ALA A 135 -15.61 -77.63 19.17
CA ALA A 135 -15.83 -78.67 20.19
C ALA A 135 -17.31 -78.72 20.65
N ASP A 136 -17.96 -77.56 20.79
CA ASP A 136 -19.32 -77.48 21.35
C ASP A 136 -20.43 -77.86 20.35
N GLN A 137 -20.16 -77.81 19.04
CA GLN A 137 -21.19 -78.02 18.02
C GLN A 137 -21.39 -79.50 17.62
N GLU A 138 -20.46 -80.41 17.94
CA GLU A 138 -20.57 -81.83 17.58
C GLU A 138 -21.41 -82.66 18.58
N SER A 139 -21.65 -82.15 19.79
CA SER A 139 -22.35 -82.88 20.87
C SER A 139 -23.88 -82.74 20.86
N ALA A 140 -24.44 -81.80 20.08
CA ALA A 140 -25.87 -81.43 20.17
C ALA A 140 -26.80 -82.09 19.13
N VAL A 141 -26.28 -82.87 18.16
CA VAL A 141 -27.05 -83.31 16.97
C VAL A 141 -27.25 -84.84 16.88
N ARG A 142 -26.87 -85.62 17.89
CA ARG A 142 -26.92 -87.11 17.83
C ARG A 142 -27.96 -87.82 18.70
N ALA A 143 -28.92 -87.09 19.28
CA ALA A 143 -29.90 -87.64 20.21
C ALA A 143 -31.37 -87.43 19.77
N SER A 144 -31.76 -87.96 18.60
CA SER A 144 -33.17 -88.23 18.27
C SER A 144 -33.33 -89.18 17.09
N THR A 145 -33.63 -90.47 17.33
CA THR A 145 -34.64 -91.30 16.61
C THR A 145 -34.63 -92.78 17.05
N ALA A 146 -35.82 -93.39 17.00
CA ALA A 146 -36.13 -94.84 17.03
C ALA A 146 -36.18 -95.58 18.41
N PRO A 147 -37.23 -96.40 18.68
CA PRO A 147 -37.41 -97.17 19.92
C PRO A 147 -37.34 -98.71 19.78
N THR A 148 -37.37 -99.38 20.94
CA THR A 148 -37.90 -100.75 21.26
C THR A 148 -36.89 -101.90 21.47
N GLY A 149 -36.86 -102.43 22.70
CA GLY A 149 -36.68 -103.88 22.95
C GLY A 149 -35.68 -104.34 24.03
N ALA A 150 -36.19 -104.67 25.24
CA ALA A 150 -35.65 -105.65 26.23
C ALA A 150 -34.24 -105.41 26.85
N THR A 151 -33.93 -105.76 28.12
CA THR A 151 -34.68 -106.23 29.31
C THR A 151 -33.82 -106.00 30.57
N ASP A 152 -34.45 -105.94 31.76
CA ASP A 152 -33.91 -106.20 33.12
C ASP A 152 -32.80 -105.26 33.68
N ALA A 153 -33.12 -104.41 34.67
CA ALA A 153 -32.94 -104.63 36.13
C ALA A 153 -31.45 -104.48 36.59
N ALA A 154 -31.00 -103.40 37.24
CA ALA A 154 -31.18 -103.06 38.68
C ALA A 154 -29.90 -102.28 39.15
N SER A 155 -29.81 -101.52 40.26
CA SER A 155 -30.79 -100.79 41.10
C SER A 155 -30.03 -99.84 42.08
N GLY A 156 -30.56 -98.64 42.37
CA GLY A 156 -29.98 -97.65 43.32
C GLY A 156 -28.79 -96.81 42.78
N ALA A 157 -28.48 -95.62 43.32
CA ALA A 157 -29.16 -94.80 44.33
C ALA A 157 -28.77 -93.30 44.18
N GLU A 158 -29.38 -92.43 44.99
CA GLU A 158 -29.38 -90.96 44.90
C GLU A 158 -28.09 -90.22 45.38
N PRO A 159 -27.97 -88.89 45.13
CA PRO A 159 -26.75 -88.05 45.28
C PRO A 159 -26.72 -87.35 46.68
N PRO A 160 -26.19 -86.11 46.95
CA PRO A 160 -25.40 -85.13 46.16
C PRO A 160 -24.25 -84.43 46.97
N ASP A 161 -23.88 -83.21 46.53
CA ASP A 161 -23.29 -82.08 47.26
C ASP A 161 -21.79 -82.02 47.59
N SER A 162 -21.16 -80.89 47.20
CA SER A 162 -20.37 -79.99 48.07
C SER A 162 -19.90 -78.73 47.32
N GLU A 163 -20.16 -77.55 47.88
CA GLU A 163 -19.54 -76.27 47.51
C GLU A 163 -18.07 -76.18 47.96
N VAL A 164 -17.32 -75.16 47.50
CA VAL A 164 -16.52 -74.20 48.32
C VAL A 164 -15.56 -73.34 47.46
N THR A 165 -15.93 -72.05 47.34
CA THR A 165 -15.13 -70.80 47.53
C THR A 165 -13.78 -70.55 46.80
N PRO A 166 -13.52 -69.32 46.25
CA PRO A 166 -12.34 -68.99 45.42
C PRO A 166 -11.15 -68.38 46.23
N PRO A 167 -9.99 -68.05 45.60
CA PRO A 167 -9.77 -66.66 45.12
C PRO A 167 -8.80 -66.50 43.91
N GLY A 168 -8.70 -65.28 43.36
CA GLY A 168 -7.54 -64.85 42.55
C GLY A 168 -7.82 -63.85 41.41
N GLU A 169 -7.55 -62.56 41.63
CA GLU A 169 -7.52 -61.54 40.55
C GLU A 169 -6.24 -61.65 39.69
N PRO A 170 -6.33 -61.57 38.35
CA PRO A 170 -5.18 -61.32 37.49
C PRO A 170 -5.08 -59.85 37.05
N SER A 171 -3.87 -59.29 37.20
CA SER A 171 -3.49 -57.92 36.81
C SER A 171 -3.51 -57.66 35.29
N ARG A 172 -4.00 -56.48 34.87
CA ARG A 172 -3.98 -56.01 33.47
C ARG A 172 -2.58 -55.49 33.03
N PRO A 173 -2.09 -55.80 31.82
CA PRO A 173 -0.87 -55.20 31.27
C PRO A 173 -1.11 -53.97 30.36
N GLY A 174 -0.28 -52.93 30.54
CA GLY A 174 0.55 -52.47 29.42
C GLY A 174 0.13 -51.34 28.46
N SER A 175 -0.83 -50.45 28.74
CA SER A 175 -1.25 -49.40 27.77
C SER A 175 -0.30 -48.19 27.59
N ARG A 176 1.01 -48.33 27.84
CA ARG A 176 1.98 -47.20 27.83
C ARG A 176 2.65 -46.95 26.47
N SER A 177 2.94 -47.98 25.69
CA SER A 177 3.58 -47.86 24.37
C SER A 177 2.69 -47.12 23.37
N LEU A 178 1.40 -47.47 23.30
CA LEU A 178 0.44 -46.86 22.38
C LEU A 178 0.28 -45.35 22.60
N ARG A 179 0.32 -44.90 23.87
CA ARG A 179 0.24 -43.48 24.23
C ARG A 179 1.49 -42.70 23.83
N LEU A 180 2.68 -43.29 23.97
CA LEU A 180 3.93 -42.65 23.54
C LEU A 180 4.01 -42.52 22.01
N VAL A 181 3.57 -43.53 21.26
CA VAL A 181 3.51 -43.47 19.79
C VAL A 181 2.46 -42.44 19.33
N ALA A 182 1.30 -42.37 19.97
CA ALA A 182 0.28 -41.36 19.67
C ALA A 182 0.76 -39.92 19.97
N LEU A 183 1.47 -39.71 21.09
CA LEU A 183 2.03 -38.39 21.42
C LEU A 183 3.18 -37.99 20.48
N ALA A 184 4.05 -38.92 20.08
CA ALA A 184 5.09 -38.65 19.10
C ALA A 184 4.50 -38.35 17.71
N GLY A 185 3.50 -39.11 17.26
CA GLY A 185 2.77 -38.84 16.01
C GLY A 185 2.03 -37.50 16.04
N GLY A 186 1.38 -37.17 17.16
CA GLY A 186 0.73 -35.88 17.38
C GLY A 186 1.72 -34.71 17.35
N LEU A 187 2.91 -34.86 17.95
CA LEU A 187 3.95 -33.83 17.91
C LEU A 187 4.52 -33.64 16.50
N VAL A 188 4.75 -34.72 15.74
CA VAL A 188 5.22 -34.62 14.34
C VAL A 188 4.15 -34.00 13.43
N LEU A 189 2.88 -34.34 13.62
CA LEU A 189 1.77 -33.70 12.91
C LEU A 189 1.62 -32.22 13.31
N PHE A 190 1.76 -31.87 14.58
CA PHE A 190 1.69 -30.48 15.03
C PHE A 190 2.86 -29.66 14.49
N VAL A 191 4.11 -30.15 14.62
CA VAL A 191 5.29 -29.47 14.06
C VAL A 191 5.17 -29.36 12.54
N GLY A 192 4.79 -30.44 11.84
CA GLY A 192 4.54 -30.41 10.39
C GLY A 192 3.46 -29.41 9.99
N LEU A 193 2.34 -29.35 10.71
CA LEU A 193 1.27 -28.38 10.48
C LEU A 193 1.73 -26.95 10.78
N THR A 194 2.49 -26.71 11.86
CA THR A 194 3.02 -25.37 12.17
C THR A 194 4.08 -24.92 11.18
N THR A 195 4.95 -25.80 10.70
CA THR A 195 5.92 -25.48 9.64
C THR A 195 5.19 -25.24 8.32
N TRP A 196 4.15 -26.03 8.01
CA TRP A 196 3.32 -25.82 6.82
C TRP A 196 2.53 -24.49 6.90
N LEU A 197 1.94 -24.16 8.05
CA LEU A 197 1.24 -22.89 8.29
C LEU A 197 2.18 -21.68 8.32
N VAL A 198 3.40 -21.82 8.84
CA VAL A 198 4.42 -20.76 8.78
C VAL A 198 4.90 -20.57 7.35
N VAL A 199 5.17 -21.64 6.59
CA VAL A 199 5.57 -21.54 5.17
C VAL A 199 4.43 -20.98 4.31
N TRP A 200 3.18 -21.40 4.54
CA TRP A 200 2.00 -20.91 3.82
C TRP A 200 1.66 -19.46 4.19
N GLY A 201 1.67 -19.11 5.48
CA GLY A 201 1.52 -17.73 5.95
C GLY A 201 2.73 -16.82 5.67
N SER A 202 3.85 -17.37 5.23
CA SER A 202 4.98 -16.60 4.66
C SER A 202 4.81 -16.36 3.15
N ALA A 203 3.98 -17.16 2.45
CA ALA A 203 3.72 -16.98 1.02
C ALA A 203 2.89 -15.70 0.72
N ASP A 204 2.22 -15.13 1.72
CA ASP A 204 1.60 -13.79 1.67
C ASP A 204 2.63 -12.63 1.70
N ARG A 205 3.94 -12.91 1.65
CA ARG A 205 5.01 -11.90 1.47
C ARG A 205 6.02 -12.32 0.41
N GLY A 206 5.59 -12.26 -0.85
CA GLY A 206 6.46 -12.38 -2.03
C GLY A 206 6.02 -13.51 -2.96
N GLY A 207 5.31 -13.15 -4.03
CA GLY A 207 4.77 -14.13 -4.98
C GLY A 207 3.64 -13.59 -5.85
N GLY A 208 3.69 -12.33 -6.26
CA GLY A 208 2.72 -11.74 -7.17
C GLY A 208 3.00 -12.12 -8.62
N GLU A 209 2.74 -13.37 -9.01
CA GLU A 209 2.33 -13.76 -10.37
C GLU A 209 1.83 -15.24 -10.39
N LEU A 210 0.85 -15.55 -11.23
CA LEU A 210 0.44 -16.91 -11.65
C LEU A 210 -0.15 -17.89 -10.60
N THR A 211 -1.27 -17.54 -9.96
CA THR A 211 -2.50 -18.38 -10.05
C THR A 211 -3.73 -17.66 -9.52
N GLY A 212 -4.73 -17.46 -10.39
CA GLY A 212 -6.04 -16.81 -10.17
C GLY A 212 -6.55 -16.62 -8.74
N GLY A 213 -6.12 -15.55 -8.07
CA GLY A 213 -6.68 -15.02 -6.83
C GLY A 213 -7.78 -13.96 -7.05
N THR A 214 -8.65 -14.16 -8.05
CA THR A 214 -9.72 -13.22 -8.48
C THR A 214 -10.89 -13.20 -7.48
N GLY A 215 -10.60 -12.80 -6.25
CA GLY A 215 -11.53 -12.82 -5.12
C GLY A 215 -10.90 -12.34 -3.81
N THR A 216 -9.73 -11.68 -3.88
CA THR A 216 -9.16 -10.93 -2.76
C THR A 216 -9.34 -9.44 -3.03
N VAL A 217 -9.75 -8.69 -2.01
CA VAL A 217 -10.01 -7.24 -2.11
C VAL A 217 -8.78 -6.50 -2.65
N SER A 218 -7.59 -6.86 -2.17
CA SER A 218 -6.30 -6.33 -2.66
C SER A 218 -6.01 -6.65 -4.12
N GLY A 219 -6.36 -7.85 -4.61
CA GLY A 219 -6.17 -8.26 -6.00
C GLY A 219 -7.08 -7.49 -6.96
N GLU A 220 -8.36 -7.28 -6.59
CA GLU A 220 -9.28 -6.49 -7.41
C GLU A 220 -8.95 -4.98 -7.34
N LEU A 221 -8.55 -4.43 -6.19
CA LEU A 221 -8.07 -3.04 -6.06
C LEU A 221 -6.93 -2.73 -7.06
N ALA A 222 -5.90 -3.58 -7.09
CA ALA A 222 -4.76 -3.41 -8.00
C ALA A 222 -5.17 -3.44 -9.49
N ARG A 223 -6.21 -4.22 -9.83
CA ARG A 223 -6.79 -4.29 -11.17
C ARG A 223 -7.58 -3.03 -11.54
N CYS A 224 -8.23 -2.37 -10.59
CA CYS A 224 -9.02 -1.16 -10.83
C CYS A 224 -8.18 0.12 -10.93
N GLN A 225 -7.02 0.17 -10.26
CA GLN A 225 -6.13 1.33 -10.22
C GLN A 225 -5.77 1.95 -11.61
N PRO A 226 -5.43 1.20 -12.68
CA PRO A 226 -5.15 1.80 -13.99
C PRO A 226 -6.38 2.41 -14.66
N LEU A 227 -7.59 1.88 -14.41
CA LEU A 227 -8.84 2.42 -14.96
C LEU A 227 -9.16 3.78 -14.36
N ALA A 228 -8.85 3.97 -13.07
CA ALA A 228 -9.11 5.22 -12.34
C ALA A 228 -8.50 6.47 -12.99
N ARG A 229 -7.50 6.35 -13.87
CA ARG A 229 -6.97 7.49 -14.65
C ARG A 229 -7.55 7.62 -16.06
N GLN A 230 -8.01 6.53 -16.67
CA GLN A 230 -8.27 6.45 -18.12
C GLN A 230 -9.76 6.45 -18.48
N ASP A 231 -10.58 5.74 -17.71
CA ASP A 231 -12.00 5.54 -17.99
C ASP A 231 -12.78 5.59 -16.67
N PRO A 232 -13.41 6.75 -16.36
CA PRO A 232 -14.20 6.91 -15.14
C PRO A 232 -15.36 5.90 -15.03
N ALA A 233 -16.00 5.51 -16.15
CA ALA A 233 -17.13 4.59 -16.11
C ALA A 233 -16.68 3.15 -15.80
N ALA A 234 -15.61 2.69 -16.46
CA ALA A 234 -15.02 1.38 -16.17
C ALA A 234 -14.36 1.32 -14.78
N ALA A 235 -13.83 2.45 -14.28
CA ALA A 235 -13.33 2.54 -12.91
C ALA A 235 -14.45 2.37 -11.87
N ILE A 236 -15.62 2.99 -12.07
CA ILE A 236 -16.79 2.81 -11.19
C ILE A 236 -17.21 1.34 -11.16
N GLU A 237 -17.43 0.71 -12.32
CA GLU A 237 -17.83 -0.71 -12.41
C GLU A 237 -16.80 -1.64 -11.74
N CYS A 238 -15.51 -1.32 -11.83
CA CYS A 238 -14.46 -2.10 -11.18
C CYS A 238 -14.49 -1.95 -9.65
N TYR A 239 -14.58 -0.73 -9.13
CA TYR A 239 -14.64 -0.50 -7.68
C TYR A 239 -15.97 -0.93 -7.06
N ASP A 240 -17.09 -0.93 -7.80
CA ASP A 240 -18.34 -1.57 -7.38
C ASP A 240 -18.11 -3.05 -7.02
N GLY A 241 -17.37 -3.79 -7.87
CA GLY A 241 -16.99 -5.18 -7.60
C GLY A 241 -16.09 -5.36 -6.36
N VAL A 242 -15.28 -4.35 -6.01
CA VAL A 242 -14.51 -4.36 -4.75
C VAL A 242 -15.45 -4.14 -3.55
N LEU A 243 -16.38 -3.20 -3.67
CA LEU A 243 -17.32 -2.81 -2.61
C LEU A 243 -18.45 -3.84 -2.40
N GLU A 244 -18.73 -4.72 -3.36
CA GLU A 244 -19.53 -5.93 -3.15
C GLU A 244 -18.85 -6.94 -2.20
N LEU A 245 -17.51 -6.97 -2.18
CA LEU A 245 -16.73 -7.86 -1.30
C LEU A 245 -16.45 -7.23 0.07
N ASP A 246 -16.17 -5.92 0.09
CA ASP A 246 -15.84 -5.14 1.28
C ASP A 246 -16.50 -3.75 1.20
N PRO A 247 -17.76 -3.59 1.69
CA PRO A 247 -18.53 -2.35 1.54
C PRO A 247 -17.94 -1.13 2.26
N ASP A 248 -17.09 -1.36 3.25
CA ASP A 248 -16.38 -0.32 4.00
C ASP A 248 -14.89 -0.26 3.55
N ASN A 249 -14.59 -0.59 2.29
CA ASN A 249 -13.24 -0.43 1.76
C ASN A 249 -12.96 1.05 1.43
N ALA A 250 -12.31 1.76 2.34
CA ALA A 250 -12.04 3.19 2.20
C ALA A 250 -11.28 3.56 0.91
N GLN A 251 -10.36 2.72 0.43
CA GLN A 251 -9.62 2.98 -0.81
C GLN A 251 -10.50 2.82 -2.06
N ALA A 252 -11.36 1.80 -2.11
CA ALA A 252 -12.31 1.62 -3.21
C ALA A 252 -13.38 2.72 -3.22
N LEU A 253 -13.89 3.13 -2.06
CA LEU A 253 -14.76 4.30 -1.92
C LEU A 253 -14.08 5.57 -2.45
N THR A 254 -12.83 5.82 -2.03
CA THR A 254 -12.02 6.97 -2.46
C THR A 254 -11.91 7.06 -3.99
N TYR A 255 -11.50 5.98 -4.65
CA TYR A 255 -11.27 5.99 -6.10
C TYR A 255 -12.54 5.78 -6.93
N ARG A 256 -13.60 5.15 -6.40
CA ARG A 256 -14.94 5.20 -7.01
C ARG A 256 -15.49 6.62 -6.94
N GLY A 257 -15.32 7.30 -5.81
CA GLY A 257 -15.69 8.70 -5.62
C GLY A 257 -15.04 9.61 -6.65
N TRP A 258 -13.71 9.55 -6.78
CA TRP A 258 -12.94 10.27 -7.79
C TRP A 258 -13.31 9.93 -9.24
N ALA A 259 -13.76 8.70 -9.51
CA ALA A 259 -14.30 8.34 -10.81
C ALA A 259 -15.70 8.94 -11.02
N GLY A 260 -16.57 8.92 -10.00
CA GLY A 260 -17.90 9.53 -10.00
C GLY A 260 -17.88 11.03 -10.30
N LEU A 261 -16.98 11.78 -9.65
CA LEU A 261 -16.76 13.21 -9.91
C LEU A 261 -16.51 13.51 -11.40
N ARG A 262 -15.66 12.71 -12.06
CA ARG A 262 -15.31 12.87 -13.48
C ARG A 262 -16.28 12.18 -14.46
N ALA A 263 -17.25 11.40 -13.96
CA ALA A 263 -18.24 10.68 -14.75
C ALA A 263 -19.61 11.39 -14.79
N GLU A 264 -19.67 12.68 -14.45
CA GLU A 264 -20.90 13.47 -14.22
C GLU A 264 -21.81 12.91 -13.10
N GLN A 265 -21.30 11.98 -12.26
CA GLN A 265 -22.01 11.38 -11.13
C GLN A 265 -21.62 12.05 -9.80
N ARG A 266 -21.50 13.38 -9.82
CA ARG A 266 -20.89 14.18 -8.74
C ARG A 266 -21.49 13.91 -7.35
N ASP A 267 -22.81 13.93 -7.21
CA ASP A 267 -23.48 13.70 -5.92
C ASP A 267 -23.13 12.33 -5.31
N SER A 268 -23.01 11.30 -6.16
CA SER A 268 -22.58 9.96 -5.72
C SER A 268 -21.09 9.92 -5.43
N GLY A 269 -20.29 10.65 -6.22
CA GLY A 269 -18.84 10.76 -6.03
C GLY A 269 -18.46 11.41 -4.71
N ILE A 270 -19.13 12.51 -4.34
CA ILE A 270 -18.98 13.18 -3.05
C ILE A 270 -19.42 12.26 -1.92
N ALA A 271 -20.58 11.59 -2.04
CA ALA A 271 -21.07 10.68 -1.01
C ALA A 271 -20.11 9.50 -0.73
N ASP A 272 -19.41 9.00 -1.76
CA ASP A 272 -18.37 7.98 -1.59
C ASP A 272 -17.10 8.53 -0.91
N LEU A 273 -16.70 9.77 -1.21
CA LEU A 273 -15.56 10.43 -0.57
C LEU A 273 -15.84 10.74 0.90
N ASP A 274 -17.03 11.27 1.21
CA ASP A 274 -17.51 11.46 2.57
C ASP A 274 -17.53 10.13 3.34
N ARG A 275 -18.02 9.05 2.71
CA ARG A 275 -18.03 7.71 3.30
C ARG A 275 -16.62 7.15 3.51
N ALA A 276 -15.67 7.42 2.61
CA ALA A 276 -14.28 7.05 2.80
C ALA A 276 -13.66 7.73 4.04
N ILE A 277 -13.96 9.02 4.25
CA ILE A 277 -13.53 9.80 5.42
C ILE A 277 -14.20 9.29 6.72
N GLU A 278 -15.47 8.87 6.67
CA GLU A 278 -16.14 8.24 7.82
C GLU A 278 -15.49 6.91 8.23
N VAL A 279 -15.03 6.12 7.25
CA VAL A 279 -14.45 4.78 7.45
C VAL A 279 -12.99 4.87 7.90
N ASP A 280 -12.17 5.67 7.21
CA ASP A 280 -10.78 5.93 7.56
C ASP A 280 -10.51 7.45 7.59
N PRO A 281 -10.67 8.08 8.76
CA PRO A 281 -10.42 9.51 8.92
C PRO A 281 -8.96 9.93 8.71
N GLU A 282 -8.01 9.01 8.54
CA GLU A 282 -6.59 9.33 8.32
C GLU A 282 -6.19 9.27 6.83
N LEU A 283 -7.12 8.97 5.92
CA LEU A 283 -6.86 9.08 4.48
C LEU A 283 -6.79 10.54 4.02
N ALA A 284 -5.67 10.90 3.41
CA ALA A 284 -5.50 12.20 2.77
C ALA A 284 -6.19 12.30 1.39
N ASP A 285 -6.15 11.21 0.59
CA ASP A 285 -6.63 11.19 -0.80
C ASP A 285 -8.08 11.72 -1.00
N PRO A 286 -9.09 11.39 -0.15
CA PRO A 286 -10.42 11.96 -0.29
C PRO A 286 -10.47 13.49 -0.24
N HIS A 287 -9.66 14.08 0.65
CA HIS A 287 -9.62 15.53 0.85
C HIS A 287 -9.07 16.26 -0.37
N VAL A 288 -8.01 15.75 -1.04
CA VAL A 288 -7.55 16.38 -2.29
C VAL A 288 -8.58 16.24 -3.41
N PHE A 289 -9.30 15.13 -3.52
CA PHE A 289 -10.35 14.98 -4.54
C PHE A 289 -11.55 15.90 -4.31
N LEU A 290 -11.97 16.09 -3.05
CA LEU A 290 -12.96 17.10 -2.68
C LEU A 290 -12.45 18.53 -2.91
N ALA A 291 -11.15 18.80 -2.69
CA ALA A 291 -10.55 20.10 -2.97
C ALA A 291 -10.56 20.46 -4.47
N VAL A 292 -10.24 19.49 -5.34
CA VAL A 292 -10.33 19.66 -6.80
C VAL A 292 -11.77 19.92 -7.23
N ASP A 293 -12.73 19.10 -6.79
CA ASP A 293 -14.14 19.28 -7.14
C ASP A 293 -14.70 20.64 -6.66
N ALA A 294 -14.29 21.10 -5.48
CA ALA A 294 -14.66 22.43 -4.98
C ALA A 294 -14.04 23.56 -5.84
N ALA A 295 -12.75 23.46 -6.18
CA ALA A 295 -12.04 24.44 -7.02
C ALA A 295 -12.61 24.52 -8.45
N ASP A 296 -12.84 23.38 -9.10
CA ASP A 296 -13.47 23.26 -10.43
C ASP A 296 -14.85 23.96 -10.50
N ASN A 297 -15.50 24.15 -9.35
CA ASN A 297 -16.81 24.75 -9.20
C ASN A 297 -16.78 26.15 -8.56
N GLY A 298 -15.59 26.71 -8.31
CA GLY A 298 -15.39 28.04 -7.76
C GLY A 298 -15.64 28.18 -6.26
N ASP A 299 -15.82 27.08 -5.53
CA ASP A 299 -15.91 27.07 -4.06
C ASP A 299 -14.49 26.95 -3.46
N PHE A 300 -13.74 28.04 -3.57
CA PHE A 300 -12.35 28.10 -3.11
C PHE A 300 -12.24 28.05 -1.58
N ASP A 301 -13.27 28.50 -0.85
CA ASP A 301 -13.36 28.37 0.60
C ASP A 301 -13.39 26.89 1.03
N THR A 302 -14.23 26.08 0.40
CA THR A 302 -14.25 24.62 0.64
C THR A 302 -12.95 23.97 0.15
N ALA A 303 -12.43 24.37 -1.01
CA ALA A 303 -11.18 23.82 -1.53
C ALA A 303 -9.99 24.05 -0.59
N ALA A 304 -9.88 25.24 0.01
CA ALA A 304 -8.84 25.58 0.98
C ALA A 304 -8.95 24.75 2.27
N GLN A 305 -10.17 24.60 2.81
CA GLN A 305 -10.42 23.74 3.98
C GLN A 305 -10.04 22.28 3.70
N GLN A 306 -10.37 21.76 2.52
CA GLN A 306 -10.04 20.39 2.13
C GLN A 306 -8.53 20.21 1.90
N LEU A 307 -7.82 21.18 1.30
CA LEU A 307 -6.35 21.17 1.25
C LEU A 307 -5.72 21.19 2.65
N GLN A 308 -6.24 22.01 3.57
CA GLN A 308 -5.77 22.04 4.95
C GLN A 308 -5.94 20.68 5.64
N LEU A 309 -7.08 20.00 5.41
CA LEU A 309 -7.31 18.64 5.90
C LEU A 309 -6.34 17.65 5.26
N PHE A 310 -6.18 17.64 3.93
CA PHE A 310 -5.20 16.82 3.21
C PHE A 310 -3.80 16.91 3.85
N TRP A 311 -3.28 18.12 4.05
CA TRP A 311 -1.95 18.32 4.65
C TRP A 311 -1.88 17.88 6.12
N SER A 312 -3.00 17.91 6.87
CA SER A 312 -3.06 17.39 8.24
C SER A 312 -2.98 15.86 8.35
N LYS A 313 -3.29 15.14 7.26
CA LYS A 313 -3.36 13.65 7.22
C LYS A 313 -2.06 12.95 6.83
N ASN A 314 -0.92 13.64 6.95
CA ASN A 314 0.41 13.10 6.60
C ASN A 314 0.42 12.38 5.21
N PRO A 315 0.04 13.08 4.13
CA PRO A 315 -0.11 12.50 2.79
C PRO A 315 1.19 11.86 2.30
N SER A 316 1.10 10.86 1.42
CA SER A 316 2.28 10.21 0.82
C SER A 316 3.11 11.20 -0.02
N ASP A 317 4.42 10.98 -0.16
CA ASP A 317 5.30 11.85 -0.96
C ASP A 317 4.81 12.00 -2.41
N VAL A 318 4.22 10.94 -2.97
CA VAL A 318 3.58 10.96 -4.30
C VAL A 318 2.37 11.89 -4.32
N ALA A 319 1.47 11.79 -3.32
CA ALA A 319 0.31 12.67 -3.23
C ALA A 319 0.69 14.14 -3.05
N ARG A 320 1.71 14.43 -2.21
CA ARG A 320 2.27 15.78 -2.06
C ARG A 320 2.81 16.30 -3.38
N SER A 321 3.62 15.50 -4.08
CA SER A 321 4.21 15.87 -5.37
C SER A 321 3.15 16.17 -6.42
N VAL A 322 2.03 15.43 -6.44
CA VAL A 322 0.92 15.66 -7.38
C VAL A 322 0.21 16.98 -7.05
N VAL A 323 -0.13 17.25 -5.79
CA VAL A 323 -0.75 18.53 -5.38
C VAL A 323 0.11 19.73 -5.78
N SER A 324 1.43 19.62 -5.58
CA SER A 324 2.37 20.68 -5.98
C SER A 324 2.57 20.78 -7.50
N SER A 325 2.48 19.67 -8.27
CA SER A 325 2.68 19.70 -9.73
C SER A 325 1.45 20.16 -10.51
N GLU A 326 0.25 19.79 -10.08
CA GLU A 326 -1.01 20.20 -10.75
C GLU A 326 -1.36 21.67 -10.47
N GLY A 327 -0.72 22.30 -9.48
CA GLY A 327 -0.90 23.73 -9.18
C GLY A 327 -2.19 24.07 -8.41
N LEU A 328 -2.84 23.08 -7.81
CA LEU A 328 -4.09 23.23 -7.07
C LEU A 328 -4.00 24.25 -5.92
N GLU A 329 -2.90 24.25 -5.14
CA GLU A 329 -2.69 25.25 -4.08
C GLU A 329 -2.63 26.69 -4.65
N ARG A 330 -2.02 26.86 -5.84
CA ARG A 330 -1.95 28.15 -6.54
C ARG A 330 -3.31 28.60 -7.03
N GLU A 331 -4.09 27.69 -7.61
CA GLU A 331 -5.46 27.98 -8.06
C GLU A 331 -6.35 28.42 -6.89
N VAL A 332 -6.36 27.66 -5.80
CA VAL A 332 -7.14 27.98 -4.60
C VAL A 332 -6.73 29.32 -4.00
N PHE A 333 -5.42 29.59 -3.87
CA PHE A 333 -4.91 30.87 -3.38
C PHE A 333 -5.40 32.07 -4.21
N PHE A 334 -5.32 32.01 -5.54
CA PHE A 334 -5.85 33.09 -6.39
C PHE A 334 -7.38 33.12 -6.42
N GLY A 335 -8.04 31.99 -6.23
CA GLY A 335 -9.49 31.85 -6.19
C GLY A 335 -10.15 32.48 -4.95
N LEU A 336 -9.52 32.36 -3.79
CA LEU A 336 -9.92 33.05 -2.54
C LEU A 336 -9.77 34.58 -2.65
N MET A 337 -8.71 35.02 -3.33
CA MET A 337 -8.25 36.42 -3.32
C MET A 337 -9.25 37.39 -3.97
N GLY A 338 -9.51 38.54 -3.33
CA GLY A 338 -10.41 39.58 -3.84
C GLY A 338 -10.04 40.10 -5.25
N GLU A 339 -11.06 40.41 -6.07
CA GLU A 339 -10.88 40.78 -7.49
C GLU A 339 -9.84 41.90 -7.73
N PRO A 340 -9.78 43.01 -6.96
CA PRO A 340 -8.79 44.06 -7.18
C PRO A 340 -7.34 43.55 -7.00
N THR A 341 -7.10 42.77 -5.94
CA THR A 341 -5.79 42.20 -5.61
C THR A 341 -5.40 41.13 -6.63
N ARG A 342 -6.34 40.23 -6.97
CA ARG A 342 -6.16 39.20 -8.01
C ARG A 342 -5.80 39.80 -9.37
N ASN A 343 -6.44 40.91 -9.76
CA ASN A 343 -6.14 41.63 -11.00
C ASN A 343 -4.71 42.20 -11.01
N CYS A 344 -4.18 42.64 -9.87
CA CYS A 344 -2.77 43.06 -9.77
C CYS A 344 -1.79 41.91 -10.02
N TRP A 345 -2.03 40.74 -9.41
CA TRP A 345 -1.24 39.52 -9.67
C TRP A 345 -1.28 39.11 -11.15
N GLN A 346 -2.46 39.10 -11.76
CA GLN A 346 -2.61 38.77 -13.18
C GLN A 346 -1.91 39.78 -14.10
N SER A 347 -1.97 41.07 -13.78
CA SER A 347 -1.32 42.13 -14.56
C SER A 347 0.21 42.04 -14.47
N ALA A 348 0.76 41.80 -13.27
CA ALA A 348 2.20 41.61 -13.08
C ALA A 348 2.71 40.35 -13.82
N ALA A 349 1.96 39.25 -13.73
CA ALA A 349 2.31 38.00 -14.44
C ALA A 349 2.31 38.18 -15.97
N GLN A 350 1.34 38.91 -16.53
CA GLN A 350 1.26 39.20 -17.98
C GLN A 350 2.39 40.12 -18.46
N ALA A 351 2.86 41.07 -17.64
CA ALA A 351 4.04 41.88 -17.97
C ALA A 351 5.35 41.05 -17.93
N GLY A 352 5.32 39.92 -17.21
CA GLY A 352 6.45 39.07 -16.86
C GLY A 352 6.59 37.77 -17.63
N GLU A 353 5.92 37.57 -18.78
CA GLU A 353 6.04 36.31 -19.57
C GLU A 353 7.51 35.83 -19.65
N ASP A 354 7.72 34.59 -19.19
CA ASP A 354 8.99 33.85 -19.04
C ASP A 354 10.00 34.29 -17.94
N ARG A 355 9.66 35.19 -16.99
CA ARG A 355 10.65 35.72 -16.00
C ARG A 355 10.55 35.19 -14.56
N GLY A 356 9.46 34.51 -14.19
CA GLY A 356 9.24 34.08 -12.81
C GLY A 356 8.93 35.24 -11.86
N LEU A 357 9.26 35.08 -10.57
CA LEU A 357 9.04 36.08 -9.51
C LEU A 357 10.27 37.02 -9.38
N ASP A 358 10.66 37.67 -10.49
CA ASP A 358 11.80 38.59 -10.49
C ASP A 358 11.49 39.93 -9.80
N GLN A 359 12.51 40.78 -9.61
CA GLN A 359 12.33 42.08 -8.96
C GLN A 359 11.37 43.01 -9.73
N GLN A 360 11.30 42.89 -11.05
CA GLN A 360 10.41 43.71 -11.88
C GLN A 360 8.95 43.30 -11.68
N PHE A 361 8.67 41.99 -11.62
CA PHE A 361 7.37 41.46 -11.25
C PHE A 361 6.90 41.99 -9.89
N LEU A 362 7.79 42.00 -8.88
CA LEU A 362 7.46 42.49 -7.53
C LEU A 362 7.24 44.01 -7.49
N ASP A 363 7.98 44.79 -8.28
CA ASP A 363 7.79 46.24 -8.42
C ASP A 363 6.46 46.57 -9.15
N ASP A 364 6.12 45.84 -10.22
CA ASP A 364 4.86 45.99 -10.97
C ASP A 364 3.64 45.59 -10.12
N LEU A 365 3.75 44.48 -9.40
CA LEU A 365 2.75 44.02 -8.43
C LEU A 365 2.55 45.06 -7.32
N GLY A 366 3.64 45.51 -6.69
CA GLY A 366 3.60 46.49 -5.61
C GLY A 366 2.96 47.82 -6.03
N ALA A 367 3.31 48.33 -7.21
CA ALA A 367 2.73 49.57 -7.76
C ALA A 367 1.21 49.47 -8.01
N CYS A 368 0.70 48.29 -8.38
CA CYS A 368 -0.74 48.06 -8.51
C CYS A 368 -1.43 47.95 -7.14
N LEU A 369 -0.82 47.22 -6.21
CA LEU A 369 -1.35 47.03 -4.86
C LEU A 369 -1.38 48.33 -4.03
N ASP A 370 -0.43 49.25 -4.25
CA ASP A 370 -0.48 50.60 -3.66
C ASP A 370 -1.75 51.37 -4.08
N LEU A 371 -2.28 51.13 -5.29
CA LEU A 371 -3.57 51.71 -5.73
C LEU A 371 -4.77 51.05 -5.07
N VAL A 372 -4.72 49.72 -4.84
CA VAL A 372 -5.75 48.99 -4.10
C VAL A 372 -5.82 49.52 -2.67
N LEU A 373 -4.68 49.51 -1.94
CA LEU A 373 -4.57 49.97 -0.55
C LEU A 373 -4.90 51.46 -0.38
N ALA A 374 -4.71 52.30 -1.41
CA ALA A 374 -5.17 53.69 -1.38
C ALA A 374 -6.72 53.81 -1.35
N THR A 375 -7.46 52.79 -1.78
CA THR A 375 -8.93 52.74 -1.77
C THR A 375 -9.52 51.87 -0.66
N THR A 376 -8.86 50.76 -0.33
CA THR A 376 -9.24 49.80 0.71
C THR A 376 -8.02 49.53 1.62
N PRO A 377 -7.69 50.44 2.55
CA PRO A 377 -6.42 50.39 3.30
C PRO A 377 -6.22 49.15 4.16
N ASP A 378 -7.31 48.53 4.60
CA ASP A 378 -7.35 47.39 5.50
C ASP A 378 -7.79 46.08 4.77
N ASP A 379 -7.59 46.02 3.45
CA ASP A 379 -7.81 44.80 2.65
C ASP A 379 -6.72 43.74 2.95
N PRO A 380 -7.08 42.55 3.47
CA PRO A 380 -6.09 41.59 3.97
C PRO A 380 -5.23 41.00 2.84
N ASP A 381 -5.83 40.66 1.71
CA ASP A 381 -5.15 40.11 0.55
C ASP A 381 -4.14 41.10 -0.03
N ALA A 382 -4.53 42.38 -0.12
CA ALA A 382 -3.66 43.44 -0.60
C ALA A 382 -2.52 43.74 0.38
N MET A 383 -2.79 43.75 1.70
CA MET A 383 -1.74 43.91 2.71
C MET A 383 -0.73 42.76 2.68
N LEU A 384 -1.19 41.51 2.63
CA LEU A 384 -0.32 40.33 2.52
C LEU A 384 0.48 40.32 1.21
N SER A 385 -0.19 40.52 0.08
CA SER A 385 0.46 40.56 -1.25
C SER A 385 1.49 41.68 -1.34
N ARG A 386 1.21 42.85 -0.72
CA ARG A 386 2.12 44.00 -0.73
C ARG A 386 3.30 43.83 0.22
N ALA A 387 3.10 43.12 1.34
CA ALA A 387 4.18 42.70 2.21
C ALA A 387 5.11 41.69 1.50
N MET A 388 4.56 40.72 0.77
CA MET A 388 5.37 39.81 -0.07
C MET A 388 6.13 40.57 -1.16
N SER A 389 5.52 41.56 -1.81
CA SER A 389 6.20 42.37 -2.84
C SER A 389 7.34 43.25 -2.30
N HIS A 390 7.47 43.39 -0.97
CA HIS A 390 8.60 44.04 -0.31
C HIS A 390 9.76 43.08 -0.02
N ILE A 391 9.61 41.75 -0.17
CA ILE A 391 10.66 40.75 0.10
C ILE A 391 11.24 40.23 -1.22
N GLY A 392 11.80 41.15 -2.02
CA GLY A 392 12.40 40.82 -3.32
C GLY A 392 13.91 40.54 -3.25
N PRO A 393 14.47 39.78 -4.21
CA PRO A 393 15.87 39.33 -4.19
C PRO A 393 16.88 40.47 -4.38
N GLU A 394 16.53 41.53 -5.11
CA GLU A 394 17.41 42.68 -5.35
C GLU A 394 17.10 43.87 -4.43
N LYS A 395 15.85 44.01 -3.98
CA LYS A 395 15.33 45.19 -3.29
C LYS A 395 14.32 44.75 -2.22
N ALA A 396 14.87 44.24 -1.12
CA ALA A 396 14.10 43.94 0.09
C ALA A 396 13.89 45.20 0.95
N ASP A 397 12.65 45.40 1.43
CA ASP A 397 12.28 46.39 2.45
C ASP A 397 11.44 45.70 3.55
N PRO A 398 12.10 44.94 4.44
CA PRO A 398 11.44 44.13 5.46
C PRO A 398 10.76 44.98 6.55
N ASP A 399 11.12 46.25 6.71
CA ASP A 399 10.48 47.15 7.66
C ASP A 399 9.10 47.59 7.13
N ALA A 400 9.00 47.93 5.84
CA ALA A 400 7.71 48.21 5.19
C ALA A 400 6.82 46.97 5.11
N ALA A 401 7.39 45.78 4.88
CA ALA A 401 6.65 44.51 4.96
C ALA A 401 6.04 44.29 6.36
N ARG A 402 6.83 44.50 7.43
CA ARG A 402 6.34 44.37 8.81
C ARG A 402 5.28 45.41 9.19
N GLU A 403 5.34 46.63 8.65
CA GLU A 403 4.28 47.62 8.89
C GLU A 403 2.91 47.08 8.41
N LEU A 404 2.86 46.49 7.21
CA LEU A 404 1.66 45.87 6.66
C LEU A 404 1.23 44.62 7.44
N LEU A 405 2.16 43.72 7.75
CA LEU A 405 1.88 42.50 8.52
C LEU A 405 1.38 42.79 9.93
N SER A 406 1.95 43.78 10.63
CA SER A 406 1.50 44.18 11.95
C SER A 406 0.08 44.75 11.96
N ARG A 407 -0.35 45.41 10.86
CA ARG A 407 -1.73 45.88 10.68
C ARG A 407 -2.69 44.73 10.38
N LEU A 408 -2.29 43.79 9.52
CA LEU A 408 -3.05 42.59 9.22
C LEU A 408 -3.26 41.72 10.48
N LEU A 409 -2.19 41.39 11.20
CA LEU A 409 -2.25 40.60 12.43
C LEU A 409 -2.94 41.32 13.61
N ALA A 410 -3.07 42.64 13.57
CA ALA A 410 -3.89 43.39 14.53
C ALA A 410 -5.41 43.26 14.25
N ALA A 411 -5.80 43.02 12.99
CA ALA A 411 -7.19 42.72 12.61
C ALA A 411 -7.49 41.21 12.71
N GLU A 412 -6.53 40.37 12.31
CA GLU A 412 -6.63 38.91 12.21
C GLU A 412 -5.44 38.23 12.93
N PRO A 413 -5.48 38.08 14.27
CA PRO A 413 -4.34 37.56 15.05
C PRO A 413 -3.91 36.13 14.72
N ASP A 414 -4.83 35.37 14.10
CA ASP A 414 -4.69 33.96 13.73
C ASP A 414 -4.46 33.79 12.20
N ASN A 415 -4.10 34.87 11.48
CA ASN A 415 -3.77 34.79 10.05
C ASN A 415 -2.41 34.09 9.84
N SER A 416 -2.47 32.80 9.45
CA SER A 416 -1.31 31.93 9.30
C SER A 416 -0.32 32.40 8.23
N ASP A 417 -0.79 32.95 7.11
CA ASP A 417 0.09 33.38 6.01
C ASP A 417 0.87 34.64 6.38
N ALA A 418 0.21 35.58 7.07
CA ALA A 418 0.87 36.77 7.62
C ALA A 418 1.95 36.39 8.66
N LEU A 419 1.63 35.45 9.56
CA LEU A 419 2.59 34.97 10.56
C LEU A 419 3.73 34.15 9.94
N ALA A 420 3.47 33.35 8.90
CA ALA A 420 4.51 32.65 8.14
C ALA A 420 5.47 33.65 7.46
N LEU A 421 4.95 34.78 6.94
CA LEU A 421 5.77 35.81 6.35
C LEU A 421 6.59 36.59 7.39
N GLU A 422 6.04 36.88 8.59
CA GLU A 422 6.85 37.44 9.69
C GLU A 422 8.01 36.50 10.07
N VAL A 423 7.73 35.20 10.19
CA VAL A 423 8.74 34.18 10.51
C VAL A 423 9.81 34.10 9.42
N SER A 424 9.45 34.08 8.14
CA SER A 424 10.45 34.00 7.05
C SER A 424 11.31 35.27 6.96
N ILE A 425 10.75 36.46 7.22
CA ILE A 425 11.51 37.70 7.32
C ILE A 425 12.49 37.66 8.51
N ASP A 426 12.07 37.16 9.68
CA ASP A 426 12.95 37.03 10.84
C ASP A 426 14.07 36.00 10.62
N ILE A 427 13.81 34.90 9.92
CA ILE A 427 14.83 33.94 9.48
C ILE A 427 15.85 34.64 8.56
N ALA A 428 15.37 35.32 7.52
CA ALA A 428 16.22 36.00 6.53
C ALA A 428 17.09 37.11 7.16
N GLN A 429 16.61 37.78 8.21
CA GLN A 429 17.37 38.78 8.96
C GLN A 429 18.28 38.20 10.05
N GLY A 430 18.23 36.88 10.31
CA GLY A 430 19.00 36.23 11.37
C GLY A 430 18.44 36.46 12.79
N ASN A 431 17.19 36.91 12.91
CA ASN A 431 16.47 37.10 14.18
C ASN A 431 15.94 35.75 14.71
N LEU A 432 16.80 34.71 14.75
CA LEU A 432 16.38 33.31 14.91
C LEU A 432 15.59 33.02 16.20
N ASP A 433 15.83 33.79 17.27
CA ASP A 433 15.08 33.63 18.52
C ASP A 433 13.62 34.12 18.40
N VAL A 434 13.40 35.22 17.65
CA VAL A 434 12.06 35.74 17.35
C VAL A 434 11.34 34.83 16.35
N ALA A 435 12.05 34.37 15.32
CA ALA A 435 11.52 33.41 14.34
C ALA A 435 11.04 32.11 14.99
N ARG A 436 11.72 31.59 16.03
CA ARG A 436 11.26 30.41 16.78
C ARG A 436 10.01 30.69 17.62
N GLU A 437 9.85 31.88 18.18
CA GLU A 437 8.63 32.28 18.89
C GLU A 437 7.44 32.40 17.91
N GLY A 438 7.65 33.04 16.75
CA GLY A 438 6.67 33.12 15.67
C GLY A 438 6.28 31.75 15.12
N LEU A 439 7.26 30.87 14.87
CA LEU A 439 7.00 29.49 14.42
C LEU A 439 6.20 28.70 15.47
N GLY A 440 6.53 28.83 16.77
CA GLY A 440 5.77 28.17 17.83
C GLY A 440 4.31 28.65 17.96
N ARG A 441 3.99 29.87 17.52
CA ARG A 441 2.60 30.32 17.32
C ARG A 441 2.00 29.70 16.06
N LEU A 442 2.71 29.72 14.93
CA LEU A 442 2.24 29.20 13.65
C LEU A 442 1.93 27.68 13.70
N GLU A 443 2.68 26.91 14.49
CA GLU A 443 2.42 25.50 14.79
C GLU A 443 1.04 25.22 15.39
N THR A 444 0.38 26.22 15.98
CA THR A 444 -0.96 26.08 16.58
C THR A 444 -2.10 26.47 15.64
N LEU A 445 -1.77 26.99 14.45
CA LEU A 445 -2.71 27.54 13.48
C LEU A 445 -2.92 26.58 12.29
N PRO A 446 -4.05 26.71 11.56
CA PRO A 446 -4.25 25.99 10.29
C PRO A 446 -3.17 26.36 9.26
N ARG A 447 -2.81 25.44 8.36
CA ARG A 447 -2.00 25.76 7.17
C ARG A 447 -2.75 26.79 6.32
N GLY A 448 -2.14 27.95 6.09
CA GLY A 448 -2.72 29.01 5.25
C GLY A 448 -2.59 28.71 3.74
N PRO A 449 -3.46 29.30 2.90
CA PRO A 449 -3.45 29.08 1.45
C PRO A 449 -2.18 29.59 0.75
N ALA A 450 -1.44 30.56 1.30
CA ALA A 450 -0.18 31.05 0.71
C ALA A 450 1.05 30.19 1.08
N ALA A 451 0.88 29.10 1.84
CA ALA A 451 1.99 28.25 2.30
C ALA A 451 2.86 27.67 1.17
N PHE A 452 2.33 27.51 -0.04
CA PHE A 452 3.12 27.06 -1.21
C PHE A 452 4.08 28.13 -1.76
N LEU A 453 3.88 29.42 -1.41
CA LEU A 453 4.77 30.54 -1.76
C LEU A 453 5.71 30.90 -0.60
N ILE A 454 5.17 30.98 0.62
CA ILE A 454 5.87 31.50 1.80
C ILE A 454 6.69 30.39 2.50
N GLY A 455 6.29 29.14 2.31
CA GLY A 455 6.77 27.98 3.06
C GLY A 455 5.82 27.63 4.20
N ASP A 456 5.63 26.32 4.43
CA ASP A 456 4.85 25.83 5.56
C ASP A 456 5.70 25.68 6.84
N VAL A 457 5.07 25.28 7.94
CA VAL A 457 5.72 25.04 9.24
C VAL A 457 6.89 24.05 9.15
N ALA A 458 6.83 23.01 8.30
CA ALA A 458 7.90 22.04 8.15
C ALA A 458 9.09 22.64 7.38
N THR A 459 8.81 23.36 6.28
CA THR A 459 9.81 24.10 5.51
C THR A 459 10.51 25.15 6.36
N LEU A 460 9.76 26.04 7.03
CA LEU A 460 10.30 27.10 7.88
C LEU A 460 11.11 26.53 9.06
N ARG A 461 10.65 25.43 9.68
CA ARG A 461 11.43 24.73 10.71
C ARG A 461 12.74 24.16 10.15
N SER A 462 12.71 23.55 8.97
CA SER A 462 13.90 22.99 8.32
C SER A 462 14.96 24.05 8.04
N VAL A 463 14.56 25.24 7.59
CA VAL A 463 15.48 26.39 7.38
C VAL A 463 16.01 26.94 8.71
N LEU A 464 15.16 27.02 9.75
CA LEU A 464 15.57 27.41 11.11
C LEU A 464 16.60 26.46 11.73
N ASP A 465 16.41 25.16 11.55
CA ASP A 465 17.26 24.11 12.15
C ASP A 465 18.55 23.87 11.35
N SER A 466 18.56 24.12 10.03
CA SER A 466 19.78 24.04 9.21
C SER A 466 20.80 25.12 9.58
N GLY A 467 20.33 26.23 10.18
CA GLY A 467 21.15 27.41 10.48
C GLY A 467 21.66 28.13 9.24
N GLN A 468 21.18 27.77 8.06
CA GLN A 468 21.48 28.43 6.80
C GLN A 468 20.32 29.35 6.45
N ALA A 469 20.58 30.66 6.49
CA ALA A 469 19.96 31.55 5.54
C ALA A 469 20.56 31.19 4.17
N GLU A 470 20.00 30.18 3.51
CA GLU A 470 20.25 29.96 2.08
C GLU A 470 19.82 31.22 1.34
N GLU A 471 20.63 31.66 0.37
CA GLU A 471 20.33 32.87 -0.41
C GLU A 471 18.98 32.69 -1.13
N PRO A 472 18.13 33.73 -1.21
CA PRO A 472 16.80 33.62 -1.81
C PRO A 472 16.93 33.23 -3.29
N GLY A 473 16.35 32.09 -3.65
CA GLY A 473 16.28 31.54 -5.01
C GLY A 473 14.87 31.62 -5.58
#